data_AF-A0A1C5Z1R4-F1
#
_entry.id   AF-A0A1C5Z1R4-F1
#
_cell.length_a   1.000
_cell.length_b   1.000
_cell.length_c   1.000
_cell.angle_alpha   90.00
_cell.angle_beta   90.00
_cell.angle_gamma   90.00
#
_symmetry.space_group_name_H-M   'P 1'
#
loop_
_entity.id
_entity.type
_entity.pdbx_description
1 polymer ?
#
loop_
_entity_poly.entity_id
_entity_poly.type
_entity_poly.pdbx_seq_one_letter_code
_entity_poly.pdbx_strand_id
1 'polypeptide(L)'
;MELKDLTALGITEEQANKVLEQHTAELTAEQQKYTDLNAELETAKGTISELTDKVKAFDGEDIEGLKKAASDWESKYNADIAALKLDKALELSLAGAKARDVDIVKSQLDSSLLKLDDDGKITGLTEQLDKLKADKAFLFADGDEPTARIDTGLDHGSATETTSDAQARAVMGLPATK
;
A
#
# COMPACT_ATOMS: atom_id res chain seq x y z
N MET A 1 -10.95 -2.73 -17.10
CA MET A 1 -12.37 -2.87 -17.46
C MET A 1 -13.11 -1.66 -16.92
N GLU A 2 -14.09 -1.11 -17.64
CA GLU A 2 -14.93 -0.02 -17.15
C GLU A 2 -16.34 -0.52 -16.82
N LEU A 3 -17.02 0.18 -15.90
CA LEU A 3 -18.38 -0.14 -15.43
C LEU A 3 -19.38 -0.27 -16.61
N LYS A 4 -19.19 0.56 -17.63
CA LYS A 4 -19.98 0.57 -18.88
C LYS A 4 -19.88 -0.74 -19.66
N ASP A 5 -18.70 -1.37 -19.70
CA ASP A 5 -18.47 -2.62 -20.44
C ASP A 5 -19.21 -3.80 -19.79
N LEU A 6 -19.25 -3.83 -18.45
CA LEU A 6 -19.91 -4.87 -17.66
C LEU A 6 -21.44 -4.70 -17.67
N THR A 7 -21.93 -3.46 -17.59
CA THR A 7 -23.37 -3.19 -17.73
C THR A 7 -23.89 -3.45 -19.14
N ALA A 8 -23.06 -3.26 -20.18
CA ALA A 8 -23.40 -3.58 -21.57
C ALA A 8 -23.50 -5.10 -21.83
N LEU A 9 -22.88 -5.93 -21.00
CA LEU A 9 -22.97 -7.40 -21.01
C LEU A 9 -24.22 -7.93 -20.26
N GLY A 10 -25.08 -7.06 -19.75
CA GLY A 10 -26.33 -7.44 -19.07
C GLY A 10 -26.17 -7.77 -17.58
N ILE A 11 -25.03 -7.40 -16.98
CA ILE A 11 -24.76 -7.54 -15.54
C ILE A 11 -25.30 -6.30 -14.81
N THR A 12 -25.94 -6.48 -13.65
CA THR A 12 -26.47 -5.35 -12.86
C THR A 12 -25.32 -4.48 -12.32
N GLU A 13 -25.55 -3.18 -12.13
CA GLU A 13 -24.52 -2.24 -11.63
C GLU A 13 -23.85 -2.73 -10.33
N GLU A 14 -24.61 -3.41 -9.46
CA GLU A 14 -24.10 -3.95 -8.20
C GLU A 14 -23.13 -5.13 -8.42
N GLN A 15 -23.41 -6.01 -9.37
CA GLN A 15 -22.52 -7.11 -9.76
C GLN A 15 -21.32 -6.60 -10.56
N ALA A 16 -21.50 -5.58 -11.40
CA ALA A 16 -20.43 -4.93 -12.13
C ALA A 16 -19.42 -4.24 -11.20
N ASN A 17 -19.91 -3.55 -10.16
CA ASN A 17 -19.06 -2.96 -9.12
C ASN A 17 -18.24 -4.02 -8.39
N LYS A 18 -18.86 -5.14 -8.01
CA LYS A 18 -18.15 -6.24 -7.33
C LYS A 18 -17.07 -6.88 -8.22
N VAL A 19 -17.35 -7.03 -9.52
CA VAL A 19 -16.36 -7.54 -10.50
C VAL A 19 -15.22 -6.55 -10.70
N LEU A 20 -15.50 -5.24 -10.74
CA LEU A 20 -14.45 -4.23 -10.83
C LEU A 20 -13.60 -4.18 -9.56
N GLU A 21 -14.21 -4.33 -8.39
CA GLU A 21 -13.51 -4.36 -7.10
C GLU A 21 -12.58 -5.60 -7.01
N GLN A 22 -13.07 -6.77 -7.45
CA GLN A 22 -12.25 -7.97 -7.55
C GLN A 22 -11.14 -7.84 -8.59
N HIS A 23 -11.44 -7.30 -9.76
CA HIS A 23 -10.45 -7.11 -10.84
C HIS A 23 -9.40 -6.06 -10.47
N THR A 24 -9.76 -5.01 -9.74
CA THR A 24 -8.78 -4.02 -9.24
C THR A 24 -7.91 -4.61 -8.13
N ALA A 25 -8.49 -5.40 -7.23
CA ALA A 25 -7.74 -6.15 -6.23
C ALA A 25 -6.77 -7.16 -6.86
N GLU A 26 -7.21 -7.94 -7.85
CA GLU A 26 -6.37 -8.89 -8.59
C GLU A 26 -5.28 -8.18 -9.39
N LEU A 27 -5.60 -7.08 -10.08
CA LEU A 27 -4.61 -6.30 -10.84
C LEU A 27 -3.53 -5.72 -9.91
N THR A 28 -3.92 -5.23 -8.74
CA THR A 28 -2.99 -4.70 -7.74
C THR A 28 -2.10 -5.82 -7.21
N ALA A 29 -2.66 -6.99 -6.88
CA ALA A 29 -1.91 -8.15 -6.43
C ALA A 29 -0.95 -8.71 -7.51
N GLU A 30 -1.36 -8.72 -8.77
CA GLU A 30 -0.54 -9.13 -9.91
C GLU A 30 0.59 -8.13 -10.18
N GLN A 31 0.31 -6.83 -10.08
CA GLN A 31 1.34 -5.78 -10.16
C GLN A 31 2.34 -5.90 -9.02
N GLN A 32 1.88 -6.17 -7.79
CA GLN A 32 2.77 -6.40 -6.64
C GLN A 32 3.66 -7.61 -6.87
N LYS A 33 3.09 -8.74 -7.31
CA LYS A 33 3.88 -9.92 -7.67
C LYS A 33 4.90 -9.62 -8.77
N TYR A 34 4.53 -8.83 -9.79
CA TYR A 34 5.44 -8.45 -10.86
C TYR A 34 6.57 -7.56 -10.34
N THR A 35 6.28 -6.58 -9.49
CA THR A 35 7.30 -5.73 -8.88
C THR A 35 8.23 -6.52 -7.96
N ASP A 36 7.68 -7.46 -7.18
CA ASP A 36 8.44 -8.33 -6.28
C ASP A 36 9.37 -9.24 -7.09
N LEU A 37 8.83 -9.91 -8.12
CA LEU A 37 9.59 -10.80 -8.98
C LEU A 37 10.70 -10.04 -9.72
N ASN A 38 10.43 -8.83 -10.18
CA ASN A 38 11.41 -8.02 -10.89
C ASN A 38 12.52 -7.49 -9.95
N ALA A 39 12.17 -7.11 -8.71
CA ALA A 39 13.15 -6.73 -7.69
C ALA A 39 14.03 -7.92 -7.29
N GLU A 40 13.43 -9.11 -7.12
CA GLU A 40 14.15 -10.35 -6.84
C GLU A 40 15.09 -10.74 -8.00
N LEU A 41 14.65 -10.55 -9.26
CA LEU A 41 15.44 -10.83 -10.44
C LEU A 41 16.64 -9.87 -10.58
N GLU A 42 16.44 -8.56 -10.36
CA GLU A 42 17.53 -7.59 -10.39
C GLU A 42 18.54 -7.81 -9.26
N THR A 43 18.05 -8.19 -8.07
CA THR A 43 18.91 -8.62 -6.96
C THR A 43 19.69 -9.88 -7.36
N ALA A 44 19.02 -10.92 -7.84
CA ALA A 44 19.67 -12.16 -8.31
C ALA A 44 20.72 -11.91 -9.41
N LYS A 45 20.48 -10.97 -10.32
CA LYS A 45 21.47 -10.58 -11.34
C LYS A 45 22.68 -9.87 -10.74
N GLY A 46 22.47 -8.90 -9.86
CA GLY A 46 23.57 -8.19 -9.20
C GLY A 46 24.45 -9.14 -8.40
N THR A 47 23.82 -10.07 -7.69
CA THR A 47 24.48 -11.09 -6.89
C THR A 47 25.26 -12.09 -7.74
N ILE A 48 24.71 -12.56 -8.86
CA ILE A 48 25.42 -13.40 -9.85
C ILE A 48 26.61 -12.66 -10.47
N SER A 49 26.47 -11.36 -10.79
CA SER A 49 27.56 -10.57 -11.36
C SER A 49 28.71 -10.43 -10.36
N GLU A 50 28.41 -10.10 -9.11
CA GLU A 50 29.42 -10.01 -8.05
C GLU A 50 30.11 -11.36 -7.78
N LEU A 51 29.36 -12.47 -7.80
CA LEU A 51 29.95 -13.81 -7.71
C LEU A 51 30.88 -14.08 -8.89
N THR A 52 30.47 -13.74 -10.11
CA THR A 52 31.25 -13.99 -11.32
C THR A 52 32.54 -13.19 -11.30
N ASP A 53 32.51 -11.93 -10.89
CA ASP A 53 33.69 -11.07 -10.80
C ASP A 53 34.63 -11.51 -9.67
N LYS A 54 34.09 -11.95 -8.52
CA LYS A 54 34.91 -12.56 -7.46
C LYS A 54 35.54 -13.88 -7.89
N VAL A 55 34.79 -14.76 -8.55
CA VAL A 55 35.31 -16.04 -9.06
C VAL A 55 36.40 -15.81 -10.12
N LYS A 56 36.27 -14.80 -10.97
CA LYS A 56 37.32 -14.41 -11.93
C LYS A 56 38.54 -13.77 -11.26
N ALA A 57 38.34 -13.07 -10.13
CA ALA A 57 39.43 -12.54 -9.31
C ALA A 57 40.10 -13.59 -8.42
N PHE A 58 39.60 -14.84 -8.42
CA PHE A 58 40.11 -15.95 -7.62
C PHE A 58 41.12 -16.81 -8.41
N ASP A 59 42.36 -16.88 -7.94
CA ASP A 59 43.49 -17.57 -8.60
C ASP A 59 43.63 -19.06 -8.21
N GLY A 60 42.50 -19.77 -8.12
CA GLY A 60 42.44 -21.24 -8.03
C GLY A 60 42.94 -21.94 -6.75
N GLU A 61 43.63 -21.25 -5.83
CA GLU A 61 44.33 -21.90 -4.69
C GLU A 61 43.56 -21.84 -3.35
N ASP A 62 42.51 -21.02 -3.21
CA ASP A 62 41.85 -20.75 -1.92
C ASP A 62 40.36 -21.20 -1.89
N ILE A 63 40.13 -22.51 -2.03
CA ILE A 63 38.79 -23.13 -2.00
C ILE A 63 38.04 -22.86 -0.68
N GLU A 64 38.77 -22.66 0.42
CA GLU A 64 38.19 -22.29 1.71
C GLU A 64 37.61 -20.87 1.70
N GLY A 65 38.29 -19.91 1.07
CA GLY A 65 37.78 -18.55 0.86
C GLY A 65 36.48 -18.51 0.06
N LEU A 66 36.36 -19.35 -0.99
CA LEU A 66 35.12 -19.44 -1.79
C LEU A 66 33.96 -20.04 -0.98
N LYS A 67 34.23 -21.05 -0.16
CA LYS A 67 33.23 -21.65 0.73
C LYS A 67 32.74 -20.67 1.80
N LYS A 68 33.65 -19.85 2.32
CA LYS A 68 33.35 -18.80 3.30
C LYS A 68 32.56 -17.66 2.66
N ALA A 69 32.98 -17.21 1.48
CA ALA A 69 32.25 -16.19 0.73
C ALA A 69 30.84 -16.65 0.36
N ALA A 70 30.64 -17.90 -0.04
CA ALA A 70 29.33 -18.46 -0.33
C ALA A 70 28.42 -18.51 0.91
N SER A 71 28.98 -18.91 2.07
CA SER A 71 28.22 -18.96 3.33
C SER A 71 27.87 -17.57 3.87
N ASP A 72 28.81 -16.62 3.79
CA ASP A 72 28.55 -15.22 4.12
C ASP A 72 27.46 -14.63 3.21
N TRP A 73 27.50 -14.98 1.93
CA TRP A 73 26.50 -14.60 0.93
C TRP A 73 25.11 -15.16 1.22
N GLU A 74 25.02 -16.45 1.53
CA GLU A 74 23.77 -17.10 1.88
C GLU A 74 23.15 -16.47 3.15
N SER A 75 23.98 -16.18 4.15
CA SER A 75 23.53 -15.52 5.37
C SER A 75 23.04 -14.10 5.11
N LYS A 76 23.78 -13.33 4.29
CA LYS A 76 23.42 -11.96 3.93
C LYS A 76 22.16 -11.90 3.07
N TYR A 77 22.01 -12.80 2.10
CA TYR A 77 20.81 -12.89 1.25
C TYR A 77 19.57 -13.22 2.08
N ASN A 78 19.67 -14.20 2.99
CA ASN A 78 18.55 -14.53 3.88
C ASN A 78 18.18 -13.37 4.81
N ALA A 79 19.18 -12.63 5.32
CA ALA A 79 18.95 -11.44 6.13
C ALA A 79 18.27 -10.32 5.33
N ASP A 80 18.75 -10.05 4.11
CA ASP A 80 18.21 -9.01 3.23
C ASP A 80 16.77 -9.35 2.79
N ILE A 81 16.48 -10.61 2.46
CA ILE A 81 15.12 -11.07 2.14
C ILE A 81 14.20 -10.92 3.35
N ALA A 82 14.66 -11.28 4.56
CA ALA A 82 13.87 -11.11 5.77
C ALA A 82 13.60 -9.62 6.07
N ALA A 83 14.61 -8.76 5.91
CA ALA A 83 14.49 -7.33 6.07
C ALA A 83 13.52 -6.71 5.05
N LEU A 84 13.61 -7.11 3.78
CA LEU A 84 12.69 -6.66 2.72
C LEU A 84 11.25 -7.07 3.01
N LYS A 85 11.02 -8.33 3.40
CA LYS A 85 9.67 -8.81 3.76
C LYS A 85 9.08 -8.03 4.92
N LEU A 86 9.90 -7.78 5.95
CA LEU A 86 9.50 -6.99 7.10
C LEU A 86 9.16 -5.56 6.68
N ASP A 87 10.04 -4.89 5.94
CA ASP A 87 9.85 -3.50 5.53
C ASP A 87 8.60 -3.32 4.65
N LYS A 88 8.33 -4.28 3.75
CA LYS A 88 7.12 -4.30 2.92
C LYS A 88 5.85 -4.52 3.72
N ALA A 89 5.85 -5.46 4.65
CA ALA A 89 4.71 -5.66 5.55
C ALA A 89 4.45 -4.42 6.43
N LEU A 90 5.52 -3.69 6.77
CA LEU A 90 5.46 -2.44 7.52
C LEU A 90 4.83 -1.33 6.68
N GLU A 91 5.30 -1.14 5.44
CA GLU A 91 4.72 -0.20 4.47
C GLU A 91 3.23 -0.46 4.23
N LEU A 92 2.85 -1.72 4.01
CA LEU A 92 1.45 -2.11 3.79
C LEU A 92 0.58 -1.80 5.01
N SER A 93 1.07 -2.12 6.20
CA SER A 93 0.35 -1.85 7.44
C SER A 93 0.22 -0.35 7.71
N LEU A 94 1.26 0.44 7.41
CA LEU A 94 1.26 1.90 7.55
C LEU A 94 0.36 2.59 6.53
N ALA A 95 0.34 2.08 5.28
CA ALA A 95 -0.58 2.54 4.25
C ALA A 95 -2.04 2.24 4.65
N GLY A 96 -2.33 1.03 5.15
CA GLY A 96 -3.65 0.67 5.68
C GLY A 96 -4.06 1.50 6.89
N ALA A 97 -3.09 1.92 7.71
CA ALA A 97 -3.29 2.82 8.83
C ALA A 97 -3.52 4.29 8.45
N LYS A 98 -3.45 4.64 7.15
CA LYS A 98 -3.51 6.00 6.62
C LYS A 98 -2.43 6.92 7.19
N ALA A 99 -1.20 6.44 7.34
CA ALA A 99 -0.06 7.30 7.68
C ALA A 99 0.11 8.39 6.60
N ARG A 100 0.22 9.67 7.01
CA ARG A 100 0.47 10.81 6.10
C ARG A 100 1.88 10.77 5.52
N ASP A 101 2.86 10.42 6.36
CA ASP A 101 4.25 10.24 5.97
C ASP A 101 4.75 8.91 6.51
N VAL A 102 4.83 7.92 5.61
CA VAL A 102 5.24 6.56 5.95
C VAL A 102 6.65 6.56 6.55
N ASP A 103 7.57 7.38 6.03
CA ASP A 103 8.95 7.47 6.54
C ASP A 103 9.03 8.06 7.95
N ILE A 104 8.26 9.12 8.22
CA ILE A 104 8.21 9.74 9.55
C ILE A 104 7.60 8.77 10.56
N VAL A 105 6.50 8.11 10.18
CA VAL A 105 5.85 7.13 11.04
C VAL A 105 6.76 5.92 11.26
N LYS A 106 7.42 5.39 10.23
CA LYS A 106 8.44 4.33 10.35
C LYS A 106 9.55 4.73 11.33
N SER A 107 10.05 5.97 11.27
CA SER A 107 11.10 6.45 12.18
C SER A 107 10.65 6.55 13.64
N GLN A 108 9.35 6.62 13.92
CA GLN A 108 8.81 6.62 15.29
C GLN A 108 8.51 5.21 15.80
N LEU A 109 8.60 4.20 14.94
CA LEU A 109 8.40 2.80 15.30
C LEU A 109 9.73 2.15 15.69
N ASP A 110 9.68 1.28 16.69
CA ASP A 110 10.88 0.59 17.17
C ASP A 110 11.05 -0.72 16.42
N SER A 111 11.86 -0.69 15.35
CA SER A 111 12.16 -1.83 14.48
C SER A 111 12.69 -3.05 15.23
N SER A 112 13.24 -2.87 16.44
CA SER A 112 13.74 -3.96 17.28
C SER A 112 12.63 -4.82 17.89
N LEU A 113 11.44 -4.24 18.06
CA LEU A 113 10.26 -4.90 18.60
C LEU A 113 9.34 -5.45 17.51
N LEU A 114 9.59 -5.08 16.25
CA LEU A 114 8.81 -5.51 15.09
C LEU A 114 9.33 -6.86 14.61
N LYS A 115 8.47 -7.88 14.68
CA LYS A 115 8.76 -9.20 14.11
C LYS A 115 7.66 -9.58 13.14
N LEU A 116 8.08 -9.94 11.94
CA LEU A 116 7.21 -10.57 10.96
C LEU A 116 6.88 -11.98 11.46
N ASP A 117 5.59 -12.26 11.65
CA ASP A 117 5.11 -13.62 11.91
C ASP A 117 4.96 -14.41 10.60
N ASP A 118 4.75 -15.73 10.72
CA ASP A 118 4.55 -16.61 9.58
C ASP A 118 3.30 -16.27 8.74
N ASP A 119 2.37 -15.48 9.31
CA ASP A 119 1.17 -14.96 8.65
C ASP A 119 1.41 -13.64 7.89
N GLY A 120 2.64 -13.12 7.91
CA GLY A 120 3.01 -11.87 7.24
C GLY A 120 2.53 -10.61 7.96
N LYS A 121 2.07 -10.72 9.20
CA LYS A 121 1.75 -9.59 10.08
C LYS A 121 2.96 -9.24 10.94
N ILE A 122 3.05 -7.97 11.30
CA ILE A 122 4.12 -7.49 12.17
C ILE A 122 3.59 -7.43 13.59
N THR A 123 4.02 -8.37 14.39
CA THR A 123 3.75 -8.37 15.83
C THR A 123 4.41 -7.15 16.49
N GLY A 124 3.70 -6.51 17.42
CA GLY A 124 4.12 -5.26 18.06
C GLY A 124 3.84 -3.98 17.26
N LEU A 125 3.52 -4.08 15.96
CA LEU A 125 3.21 -2.90 15.14
C LEU A 125 1.90 -2.24 15.56
N THR A 126 0.83 -3.02 15.76
CA THR A 126 -0.50 -2.48 16.10
C THR A 126 -0.47 -1.66 17.40
N GLU A 127 0.17 -2.16 18.45
CA GLU A 127 0.26 -1.44 19.73
C GLU A 127 1.06 -0.14 19.62
N GLN A 128 2.18 -0.17 18.89
CA GLN A 128 2.99 1.04 18.65
C GLN A 128 2.21 2.05 17.81
N LEU A 129 1.48 1.59 16.82
CA LEU A 129 0.69 2.41 15.93
C LEU A 129 -0.52 3.04 16.64
N ASP A 130 -1.17 2.31 17.54
CA ASP A 130 -2.25 2.83 18.39
C ASP A 130 -1.72 3.88 19.39
N LYS A 131 -0.57 3.64 20.02
CA LYS A 131 0.10 4.66 20.84
C LYS A 131 0.48 5.88 20.03
N LEU A 132 1.03 5.69 18.83
CA LEU A 132 1.44 6.78 17.95
C LEU A 132 0.25 7.57 17.43
N LYS A 133 -0.90 6.93 17.19
CA LYS A 133 -2.17 7.61 16.89
C LYS A 133 -2.67 8.43 18.08
N ALA A 134 -2.51 7.94 19.30
CA ALA A 134 -2.90 8.68 20.52
C ALA A 134 -1.98 9.89 20.78
N ASP A 135 -0.65 9.72 20.65
CA ASP A 135 0.33 10.77 20.95
C ASP A 135 0.54 11.75 19.78
N LYS A 136 0.41 11.26 18.54
CA LYS A 136 0.73 11.96 17.29
C LYS A 136 -0.31 11.70 16.20
N ALA A 137 -1.58 11.90 16.53
CA ALA A 137 -2.71 11.76 15.60
C ALA A 137 -2.48 12.50 14.26
N PHE A 138 -1.79 13.64 14.27
CA PHE A 138 -1.47 14.43 13.08
C PHE A 138 -0.61 13.70 12.04
N LEU A 139 0.08 12.62 12.40
CA LEU A 139 0.84 11.78 11.47
C LEU A 139 -0.06 10.82 10.69
N PHE A 140 -1.33 10.71 11.04
CA PHE A 140 -2.31 9.87 10.37
C PHE A 140 -3.37 10.76 9.71
N ALA A 141 -3.90 10.31 8.59
CA ALA A 141 -5.02 10.96 7.95
C ALA A 141 -6.29 10.44 8.64
N ASP A 142 -6.95 11.32 9.40
CA ASP A 142 -8.36 11.15 9.71
C ASP A 142 -9.11 11.05 8.38
N GLY A 143 -10.01 10.08 8.27
CA GLY A 143 -10.69 9.74 7.01
C GLY A 143 -11.63 10.81 6.45
N ASP A 144 -11.54 12.05 6.89
CA ASP A 144 -12.16 13.20 6.24
C ASP A 144 -11.12 13.81 5.29
N GLU A 145 -11.27 13.52 4.00
CA GLU A 145 -10.89 14.51 3.02
C GLU A 145 -11.51 15.84 3.47
N PRO A 146 -10.78 16.98 3.39
CA PRO A 146 -11.39 18.25 3.65
C PRO A 146 -12.47 18.43 2.59
N THR A 147 -13.71 18.08 2.94
CA THR A 147 -14.88 18.44 2.15
C THR A 147 -14.75 19.95 1.96
N ALA A 148 -14.58 20.37 0.71
CA ALA A 148 -14.38 21.77 0.39
C ALA A 148 -15.57 22.54 0.94
N ARG A 149 -15.39 23.15 2.11
CA ARG A 149 -16.43 23.88 2.80
C ARG A 149 -16.53 25.21 2.11
N ILE A 150 -17.42 25.30 1.11
CA ILE A 150 -17.75 26.57 0.48
C ILE A 150 -18.62 27.33 1.47
N ASP A 151 -17.97 28.18 2.26
CA ASP A 151 -18.66 29.11 3.15
C ASP A 151 -19.23 30.25 2.30
N THR A 152 -20.50 30.09 1.92
CA THR A 152 -21.24 31.11 1.15
C THR A 152 -21.81 32.21 2.04
N GLY A 153 -21.52 32.22 3.35
CA GLY A 153 -21.98 33.25 4.29
C GLY A 153 -23.50 33.25 4.55
N LEU A 154 -24.23 32.21 4.14
CA LEU A 154 -25.63 32.00 4.48
C LEU A 154 -25.76 30.92 5.57
N ASP A 155 -26.58 31.19 6.58
CA ASP A 155 -26.86 30.28 7.70
C ASP A 155 -27.29 28.88 7.20
N HIS A 156 -26.58 27.85 7.64
CA HIS A 156 -26.81 26.47 7.21
C HIS A 156 -27.69 25.76 8.24
N GLY A 157 -29.00 25.68 7.97
CA GLY A 157 -29.91 24.80 8.70
C GLY A 157 -29.48 23.33 8.59
N SER A 158 -29.66 22.56 9.66
CA SER A 158 -29.16 21.19 9.81
C SER A 158 -29.61 20.24 8.70
N ALA A 159 -28.74 19.25 8.41
CA ALA A 159 -28.96 17.97 7.73
C ALA A 159 -30.15 17.89 6.75
N THR A 160 -29.78 17.80 5.47
CA THR A 160 -30.61 17.48 4.30
C THR A 160 -31.68 16.42 4.55
N GLU A 161 -32.92 16.85 4.77
CA GLU A 161 -34.07 16.15 4.24
C GLU A 161 -34.30 16.59 2.80
N THR A 162 -34.54 15.59 1.96
CA THR A 162 -34.62 15.61 0.50
C THR A 162 -35.31 16.85 -0.08
N THR A 163 -34.53 17.81 -0.56
CA THR A 163 -35.07 18.81 -1.50
C THR A 163 -35.27 18.10 -2.84
N SER A 164 -36.52 17.96 -3.26
CA SER A 164 -36.86 17.39 -4.56
C SER A 164 -36.22 18.22 -5.68
N ASP A 165 -35.80 17.57 -6.76
CA ASP A 165 -35.25 18.24 -7.96
C ASP A 165 -36.22 19.31 -8.51
N ALA A 166 -37.53 19.11 -8.31
CA ALA A 166 -38.55 20.11 -8.65
C ALA A 166 -38.44 21.38 -7.80
N GLN A 167 -38.09 21.26 -6.52
CA GLN A 167 -37.90 22.40 -5.61
C GLN A 167 -36.60 23.15 -5.93
N ALA A 168 -35.53 22.44 -6.27
CA ALA A 168 -34.28 23.05 -6.72
C ALA A 168 -34.47 23.82 -8.04
N ARG A 169 -35.19 23.25 -9.02
CA ARG A 169 -35.48 23.91 -10.31
C ARG A 169 -36.36 25.14 -10.17
N ALA A 170 -37.31 25.14 -9.24
CA ALA A 170 -38.17 26.29 -8.95
C ALA A 170 -37.38 27.49 -8.40
N VAL A 171 -36.42 27.25 -7.49
CA VAL A 171 -35.52 28.31 -6.98
C VAL A 171 -34.63 28.87 -8.09
N MET A 172 -34.24 28.03 -9.04
CA MET A 172 -33.40 28.39 -10.19
C MET A 172 -34.18 28.97 -11.39
N GLY A 173 -35.51 29.12 -11.28
CA GLY A 173 -36.36 29.71 -12.33
C GLY A 173 -36.54 28.85 -13.59
N LEU A 174 -36.30 27.54 -13.50
CA LEU A 174 -36.43 26.59 -14.62
C LEU A 174 -37.82 25.92 -14.61
N PRO A 175 -38.47 25.73 -15.78
CA PRO A 175 -39.79 25.11 -15.86
C PRO A 175 -39.74 23.62 -15.50
N ALA A 176 -40.72 23.12 -14.76
CA ALA A 176 -40.82 21.71 -14.38
C ALA A 176 -40.85 20.79 -15.62
N THR A 177 -40.08 19.70 -15.59
CA THR A 177 -40.16 18.63 -16.58
C THR A 177 -41.48 17.89 -16.42
N LYS A 178 -42.21 17.73 -17.53
CA LYS A 178 -43.53 17.10 -17.58
C LYS A 178 -43.47 15.60 -17.34
#